data_AF-A0A7T8BAR9-F1
#
_entry.id   AF-A0A7T8BAR9-F1
#
_cell.length_a   1.000
_cell.length_b   1.000
_cell.length_c   1.000
_cell.angle_alpha   90.00
_cell.angle_beta   90.00
_cell.angle_gamma   90.00
#
_symmetry.space_group_name_H-M   'P 1'
#
loop_
_entity.id
_entity.type
_entity.pdbx_description
1 polymer ?
#
loop_
_entity_poly.entity_id
_entity_poly.type
_entity_poly.pdbx_seq_one_letter_code
_entity_poly.pdbx_strand_id
1 'polypeptide(L)'
;MRRLTVSYLGLQLSLALMFIALGISGITSYSSGTSEFMRGLNQIFGRGNNVIPIVMSVIELIAGFLLIISIFNVFPNPITSVLLLVIFIFWAVTIVLQYFFNGFLKPDFIRWLGNISPQLVVLSALWIVFRGVSRT
;
A
#
# COMPACT_ATOMS: atom_id res chain seq x y z
N MET A 1 -13.16 12.99 -22.30
CA MET A 1 -14.03 12.62 -21.17
C MET A 1 -13.71 11.20 -20.75
N ARG A 2 -13.06 11.03 -19.59
CA ARG A 2 -12.68 9.72 -19.05
C ARG A 2 -13.97 9.00 -18.63
N ARG A 3 -14.39 7.93 -19.32
CA ARG A 3 -15.48 7.07 -18.82
C ARG A 3 -14.95 6.31 -17.62
N LEU A 4 -14.92 6.99 -16.47
CA LEU A 4 -14.64 6.37 -15.18
C LEU A 4 -15.81 5.43 -14.89
N THR A 5 -15.66 4.15 -15.22
CA THR A 5 -16.61 3.12 -14.81
C THR A 5 -16.72 3.18 -13.30
N VAL A 6 -17.93 3.19 -12.73
CA VAL A 6 -18.17 3.36 -11.28
C VAL A 6 -17.31 2.42 -10.43
N SER A 7 -17.05 1.21 -10.94
CA SER A 7 -16.17 0.21 -10.34
C SER A 7 -14.73 0.69 -10.15
N TYR A 8 -14.18 1.45 -11.10
CA TYR A 8 -12.82 1.99 -11.04
C TYR A 8 -12.69 3.05 -9.95
N LEU A 9 -13.67 3.94 -9.85
CA LEU A 9 -13.72 4.97 -8.80
C LEU A 9 -13.82 4.33 -7.41
N GLY A 10 -14.69 3.33 -7.27
CA GLY A 10 -14.81 2.57 -6.03
C GLY A 10 -13.49 1.95 -5.61
N LEU A 11 -12.81 1.24 -6.52
CA LEU A 11 -11.51 0.62 -6.24
C LEU A 11 -10.44 1.65 -5.85
N GLN A 12 -10.32 2.74 -6.61
CA GLN A 12 -9.33 3.78 -6.34
C GLN A 12 -9.59 4.45 -4.97
N LEU A 13 -10.85 4.73 -4.64
CA LEU A 13 -11.23 5.30 -3.36
C LEU A 13 -10.96 4.34 -2.20
N SER A 14 -11.32 3.06 -2.34
CA SER A 14 -11.02 2.04 -1.32
C SER A 14 -9.52 1.87 -1.08
N LEU A 15 -8.72 1.85 -2.15
CA LEU A 15 -7.26 1.84 -2.06
C LEU A 15 -6.73 3.07 -1.34
N ALA A 16 -7.20 4.26 -1.72
CA ALA A 16 -6.77 5.51 -1.10
C ALA A 16 -7.06 5.53 0.40
N LEU A 17 -8.28 5.15 0.80
CA LEU A 17 -8.67 5.06 2.21
C LEU A 17 -7.83 4.04 2.97
N MET A 18 -7.54 2.89 2.36
CA MET A 18 -6.68 1.87 2.97
C MET A 18 -5.26 2.40 3.19
N PHE A 19 -4.65 3.04 2.20
CA PHE A 19 -3.31 3.63 2.32
C PHE A 19 -3.25 4.72 3.39
N ILE A 20 -4.27 5.58 3.46
CA ILE A 20 -4.39 6.58 4.53
C ILE A 20 -4.52 5.91 5.89
N ALA A 21 -5.39 4.91 6.02
CA ALA A 21 -5.59 4.17 7.26
C ALA A 21 -4.28 3.50 7.71
N LEU A 22 -3.55 2.87 6.79
CA LEU A 22 -2.26 2.24 7.09
C LEU A 22 -1.19 3.27 7.47
N GLY A 23 -1.09 4.40 6.77
CA GLY A 23 -0.17 5.48 7.13
C GLY A 23 -0.47 6.07 8.52
N ILE A 24 -1.74 6.31 8.84
CA ILE A 24 -2.16 6.79 10.17
C ILE A 24 -1.88 5.71 11.23
N SER A 25 -2.21 4.45 10.94
CA SER A 25 -1.92 3.33 11.83
C SER A 25 -0.42 3.18 12.05
N GLY A 26 0.43 3.36 11.05
CA GLY A 26 1.87 3.26 11.21
C GLY A 26 2.46 4.36 12.09
N ILE A 27 1.92 5.59 12.00
CA ILE A 27 2.31 6.71 12.87
C ILE A 27 1.81 6.48 14.31
N THR A 28 0.56 6.03 14.48
CA THR A 28 -0.06 5.84 15.81
C THR A 28 0.39 4.55 16.51
N SER A 29 0.61 3.46 15.76
CA SER A 29 1.11 2.17 16.26
C SER A 29 2.57 2.22 16.69
N TYR A 30 3.29 3.34 16.48
CA TYR A 30 4.57 3.59 17.13
C TYR A 30 4.49 3.45 18.65
N SER A 31 3.34 3.78 19.27
CA SER A 31 3.12 3.57 20.71
C SER A 31 2.42 2.25 21.07
N SER A 32 1.72 1.60 20.13
CA SER A 32 0.94 0.39 20.42
C SER A 32 0.78 -0.47 19.16
N GLY A 33 1.49 -1.60 19.07
CA GLY A 33 1.59 -2.45 17.86
C GLY A 33 0.27 -3.04 17.38
N THR A 34 -0.55 -2.25 16.68
CA THR A 34 -1.96 -2.56 16.41
C THR A 34 -2.21 -3.27 15.08
N SER A 35 -1.26 -3.30 14.15
CA SER A 35 -1.39 -4.09 12.91
C SER A 35 -0.27 -5.11 12.74
N GLU A 36 -0.63 -6.36 12.41
CA GLU A 36 0.32 -7.45 12.08
C GLU A 36 1.27 -7.04 10.94
N PHE A 37 0.77 -6.22 10.01
CA PHE A 37 1.57 -5.62 8.95
C PHE A 37 2.66 -4.67 9.50
N MET A 38 2.32 -3.75 10.40
CA MET A 38 3.32 -2.84 11.00
C MET A 38 4.27 -3.57 11.95
N ARG A 39 3.81 -4.64 12.60
CA ARG A 39 4.66 -5.50 13.45
C ARG A 39 5.75 -6.19 12.63
N GLY A 40 5.40 -6.74 11.45
CA GLY A 40 6.41 -7.36 10.60
C GLY A 40 7.40 -6.35 10.01
N LEU A 41 6.96 -5.14 9.65
CA LEU A 41 7.86 -4.05 9.26
C LEU A 41 8.85 -3.70 10.39
N ASN A 42 8.36 -3.53 11.62
CA ASN A 42 9.21 -3.28 12.80
C ASN A 42 10.22 -4.40 13.06
N GLN A 43 9.86 -5.65 12.77
CA GLN A 43 10.73 -6.80 12.98
C GLN A 43 11.88 -6.88 11.95
N ILE A 44 11.68 -6.37 10.74
CA ILE A 44 12.70 -6.34 9.67
C ILE A 44 13.71 -5.23 9.92
N PHE A 45 13.22 -4.03 10.23
CA PHE A 45 14.06 -2.83 10.35
C PHE A 45 14.66 -2.63 11.74
N GLY A 46 14.29 -3.49 12.69
CA GLY A 46 14.86 -3.55 14.03
C GLY A 46 14.20 -2.57 15.01
N ARG A 47 13.92 -3.06 16.22
CA ARG A 47 13.30 -2.33 17.35
C ARG A 47 14.03 -1.04 17.77
N GLY A 48 15.25 -0.80 17.30
CA GLY A 48 16.08 0.35 17.63
C GLY A 48 16.18 1.42 16.54
N ASN A 49 15.81 1.11 15.29
CA ASN A 49 15.84 2.09 14.20
C ASN A 49 14.43 2.58 13.86
N ASN A 50 13.88 3.33 14.80
CA ASN A 50 12.50 3.82 14.85
C ASN A 50 12.12 4.77 13.69
N VAL A 51 13.09 5.18 12.87
CA VAL A 51 12.91 6.14 11.78
C VAL A 51 12.31 5.47 10.54
N ILE A 52 12.73 4.25 10.18
CA ILE A 52 12.31 3.60 8.93
C ILE A 52 10.80 3.30 8.89
N PRO A 53 10.18 2.70 9.93
CA PRO A 53 8.74 2.41 9.91
C PRO A 53 7.89 3.70 9.82
N ILE A 54 8.33 4.77 10.48
CA ILE A 54 7.69 6.09 10.40
C ILE A 54 7.79 6.64 8.97
N VAL A 55 8.95 6.56 8.34
CA VAL A 55 9.15 6.98 6.94
C VAL A 55 8.24 6.19 6.00
N MET A 56 8.13 4.87 6.16
CA MET A 56 7.20 4.05 5.37
C MET A 56 5.75 4.49 5.57
N SER A 57 5.35 4.78 6.81
CA SER A 57 4.00 5.25 7.15
C SER A 57 3.69 6.61 6.52
N VAL A 58 4.66 7.51 6.49
CA VAL A 58 4.55 8.81 5.82
C VAL A 58 4.42 8.62 4.31
N ILE A 59 5.20 7.73 3.70
CA ILE A 59 5.09 7.39 2.27
C ILE A 59 3.72 6.81 1.95
N GLU A 60 3.20 5.89 2.77
CA GLU A 60 1.87 5.30 2.61
C GLU A 60 0.76 6.35 2.70
N LEU A 61 0.88 7.27 3.66
CA LEU A 61 -0.06 8.37 3.83
C LEU A 61 -0.04 9.30 2.61
N ILE A 62 1.15 9.69 2.13
CA ILE A 62 1.33 10.48 0.91
C ILE A 62 0.73 9.75 -0.29
N ALA A 63 0.99 8.44 -0.45
CA ALA A 63 0.42 7.62 -1.51
C ALA A 63 -1.12 7.63 -1.49
N GLY A 64 -1.72 7.51 -0.31
CA GLY A 64 -3.16 7.60 -0.13
C GLY A 64 -3.74 8.95 -0.56
N PHE A 65 -3.11 10.06 -0.15
CA PHE A 65 -3.53 11.40 -0.57
C PHE A 65 -3.37 11.60 -2.08
N LEU A 66 -2.27 11.13 -2.66
CA LEU A 66 -2.03 11.22 -4.10
C LEU A 66 -3.08 10.43 -4.91
N LEU A 67 -3.51 9.27 -4.41
CA LEU A 67 -4.61 8.51 -5.01
C LEU A 67 -5.93 9.28 -4.98
N ILE A 68 -6.24 10.01 -3.90
CA ILE A 68 -7.44 10.88 -3.82
C ILE A 68 -7.31 12.04 -4.82
N ILE A 69 -6.18 12.75 -4.81
CA ILE A 69 -5.97 13.90 -5.70
C ILE A 69 -6.04 13.48 -7.17
N SER A 70 -5.56 12.27 -7.48
CA SER A 70 -5.69 11.69 -8.81
C SER A 70 -7.15 11.50 -9.27
N ILE A 71 -8.11 11.33 -8.36
CA ILE A 71 -9.55 11.22 -8.71
C ILE A 71 -10.05 12.55 -9.29
N PHE A 72 -9.59 13.67 -8.73
CA PHE A 72 -9.95 15.01 -9.20
C PHE A 72 -9.22 15.44 -10.48
N ASN A 73 -8.42 14.54 -11.06
CA ASN A 73 -7.70 14.75 -12.31
C ASN A 73 -6.79 16.01 -12.30
N VAL A 74 -6.26 16.33 -11.12
CA VAL A 74 -5.41 17.52 -10.88
C VAL A 74 -4.07 17.40 -11.63
N PHE A 75 -3.59 16.18 -11.87
CA PHE A 75 -2.31 15.92 -12.53
C PHE A 75 -2.46 15.41 -13.97
N PRO A 76 -1.48 15.69 -14.85
CA PRO A 76 -1.36 15.06 -16.16
C PRO A 76 -1.30 13.53 -16.06
N ASN A 77 -2.00 12.83 -16.96
CA ASN A 77 -2.04 11.36 -17.07
C ASN A 77 -0.68 10.63 -16.94
N PRO A 78 0.44 11.09 -17.55
CA PRO A 78 1.72 10.39 -17.41
C PRO A 78 2.28 10.45 -15.99
N ILE A 79 2.08 11.55 -15.26
CA ILE A 79 2.60 11.73 -13.90
C ILE A 79 1.86 10.80 -12.94
N THR A 80 0.53 10.78 -13.02
CA THR A 80 -0.32 9.87 -12.23
C THR A 80 0.03 8.41 -12.49
N SER A 81 0.31 8.05 -13.75
CA SER A 81 0.70 6.67 -14.12
C SER A 81 2.03 6.26 -13.49
N VAL A 82 3.05 7.12 -13.58
CA VAL A 82 4.36 6.87 -12.96
C VAL A 82 4.23 6.77 -11.45
N LEU A 83 3.43 7.63 -10.83
CA LEU A 83 3.20 7.65 -9.39
C LEU A 83 2.56 6.35 -8.89
N LEU A 84 1.52 5.88 -9.58
CA LEU A 84 0.88 4.59 -9.32
C LEU A 84 1.87 3.43 -9.47
N LEU A 85 2.74 3.49 -10.47
CA LEU A 85 3.77 2.47 -10.69
C LEU A 85 4.82 2.46 -9.58
N VAL A 86 5.23 3.63 -9.07
CA VAL A 86 6.11 3.74 -7.90
C VAL A 86 5.46 3.14 -6.67
N ILE A 87 4.19 3.47 -6.40
CA ILE A 87 3.42 2.90 -5.27
C ILE A 87 3.31 1.38 -5.41
N PHE A 88 3.05 0.88 -6.61
CA PHE A 88 2.97 -0.55 -6.90
C PHE A 88 4.29 -1.28 -6.62
N ILE A 89 5.42 -0.74 -7.10
CA ILE A 89 6.75 -1.33 -6.84
C ILE A 89 7.06 -1.31 -5.36
N PHE A 90 6.81 -0.17 -4.70
CA PHE A 90 7.01 -0.03 -3.26
C PHE A 90 6.21 -1.07 -2.47
N TRP A 91 4.93 -1.25 -2.82
CA TRP A 91 4.06 -2.25 -2.19
C TRP A 91 4.58 -3.68 -2.41
N ALA A 92 4.98 -4.02 -3.63
CA ALA A 92 5.55 -5.32 -3.97
C ALA A 92 6.83 -5.61 -3.16
N VAL A 93 7.73 -4.63 -3.04
CA VAL A 93 8.95 -4.77 -2.24
C VAL A 93 8.62 -5.03 -0.77
N THR A 94 7.65 -4.30 -0.20
CA THR A 94 7.22 -4.50 1.19
C THR A 94 6.68 -5.91 1.43
N ILE A 95 5.87 -6.44 0.50
CA ILE A 95 5.37 -7.82 0.57
C ILE A 95 6.53 -8.81 0.58
N VAL A 96 7.51 -8.65 -0.31
CA VAL A 96 8.66 -9.55 -0.40
C VAL A 96 9.48 -9.51 0.90
N LEU A 97 9.82 -8.32 1.39
CA LEU A 97 10.59 -8.17 2.62
C LEU A 97 9.88 -8.77 3.84
N GLN A 98 8.57 -8.56 3.96
CA GLN A 98 7.84 -9.00 5.13
C GLN A 98 7.50 -10.49 5.12
N TYR A 99 6.97 -10.99 4.01
CA TYR A 99 6.41 -12.34 3.95
C TYR A 99 7.43 -13.39 3.51
N PHE A 100 8.47 -13.01 2.77
CA PHE A 100 9.51 -13.93 2.30
C PHE A 100 10.79 -13.84 3.12
N PHE A 101 11.24 -12.64 3.54
CA PHE A 101 12.48 -12.51 4.33
C PHE A 101 12.28 -12.66 5.85
N ASN A 102 11.18 -12.20 6.42
CA ASN A 102 10.99 -12.20 7.89
C ASN A 102 10.08 -13.34 8.42
N GLY A 103 9.12 -13.79 7.60
CA GLY A 103 8.02 -14.63 8.06
C GLY A 103 7.67 -15.80 7.14
N PHE A 104 8.59 -16.28 6.29
CA PHE A 104 8.29 -17.33 5.32
C PHE A 104 7.70 -18.57 6.03
N LEU A 105 6.43 -18.87 5.73
CA LEU A 105 5.66 -19.99 6.27
C LEU A 105 5.45 -19.99 7.80
N LYS A 106 5.73 -18.87 8.49
CA LYS A 106 5.58 -18.75 9.95
C LYS A 106 4.33 -17.95 10.31
N PRO A 107 3.66 -18.25 11.46
CA PRO A 107 3.86 -19.43 12.31
C PRO A 107 3.29 -20.72 11.70
N ASP A 108 2.26 -20.63 10.87
CA ASP A 108 1.64 -21.74 10.13
C ASP A 108 1.39 -21.31 8.68
N PHE A 109 1.46 -22.26 7.73
CA PHE A 109 1.23 -21.98 6.31
C PHE A 109 -0.12 -21.29 6.04
N ILE A 110 -1.19 -21.73 6.72
CA ILE A 110 -2.53 -21.16 6.54
C ILE A 110 -2.59 -19.71 7.03
N ARG A 111 -1.95 -19.40 8.17
CA ARG A 111 -1.88 -18.02 8.69
C ARG A 111 -1.02 -17.13 7.80
N TRP A 112 0.11 -17.63 7.33
CA TRP A 112 0.94 -16.92 6.35
C TRP A 112 0.16 -16.60 5.07
N LEU A 113 -0.59 -17.58 4.54
CA LEU A 113 -1.42 -17.40 3.36
C LEU A 113 -2.57 -16.41 3.60
N GLY A 114 -3.21 -16.48 4.76
CA GLY A 114 -4.25 -15.53 5.18
C GLY A 114 -3.74 -14.10 5.32
N ASN A 115 -2.48 -13.92 5.71
CA ASN A 115 -1.88 -12.60 5.86
C ASN A 115 -1.34 -12.03 4.53
N ILE A 116 -0.82 -12.87 3.61
CA ILE A 116 -0.30 -12.41 2.31
C ILE A 116 -1.41 -12.18 1.29
N SER A 117 -2.52 -12.92 1.38
CA SER A 117 -3.63 -12.85 0.42
C SER A 117 -4.23 -11.44 0.28
N PRO A 118 -4.58 -10.72 1.38
CA PRO A 118 -5.05 -9.33 1.29
C PRO A 118 -4.03 -8.42 0.60
N GLN A 119 -2.74 -8.63 0.82
CA GLN A 119 -1.68 -7.82 0.22
C GLN A 119 -1.59 -8.01 -1.29
N LEU A 120 -1.78 -9.24 -1.77
CA LEU A 120 -1.84 -9.57 -3.19
C LEU A 120 -3.10 -9.01 -3.86
N VAL A 121 -4.23 -8.96 -3.14
CA VAL A 121 -5.45 -8.30 -3.62
C VAL A 121 -5.22 -6.81 -3.80
N VAL A 122 -4.57 -6.15 -2.84
CA VAL A 122 -4.18 -4.73 -2.94
C VAL A 122 -3.26 -4.49 -4.13
N LEU A 123 -2.24 -5.33 -4.29
CA LEU A 123 -1.30 -5.25 -5.42
C LEU A 123 -2.04 -5.40 -6.76
N SER A 124 -2.97 -6.34 -6.85
CA SER A 124 -3.81 -6.54 -8.03
C SER A 124 -4.74 -5.35 -8.30
N ALA A 125 -5.32 -4.77 -7.24
CA ALA A 125 -6.17 -3.58 -7.34
C ALA A 125 -5.37 -2.36 -7.84
N LEU A 126 -4.16 -2.14 -7.31
CA LEU A 126 -3.22 -1.12 -7.81
C LEU A 126 -2.93 -1.30 -9.28
N TRP A 127 -2.68 -2.54 -9.73
CA TRP A 127 -2.42 -2.83 -11.13
C TRP A 127 -3.60 -2.50 -12.04
N ILE A 128 -4.82 -2.84 -11.61
CA ILE A 128 -6.05 -2.49 -12.34
C ILE A 128 -6.19 -0.96 -12.44
N VAL A 129 -5.96 -0.26 -11.33
CA VAL A 129 -6.02 1.22 -11.29
C VAL A 129 -4.98 1.82 -12.24
N PHE A 130 -3.73 1.35 -12.18
CA PHE A 130 -2.65 1.76 -13.08
C PHE A 130 -3.00 1.56 -14.55
N ARG A 131 -3.48 0.38 -14.94
CA ARG A 131 -3.86 0.11 -16.34
C ARG A 131 -4.99 1.03 -16.81
N GLY A 132 -5.94 1.37 -15.93
CA GLY A 132 -7.01 2.31 -16.25
C GLY A 132 -6.59 3.78 -16.33
N VAL A 133 -5.42 4.17 -15.80
CA VAL A 133 -4.82 5.50 -16.08
C VAL A 133 -3.98 5.46 -17.35
N SER A 134 -3.15 4.42 -17.54
CA SER A 134 -2.19 4.34 -18.65
C SER A 134 -2.81 4.27 -20.04
N ARG A 135 -4.08 3.84 -20.14
CA ARG A 135 -4.81 3.67 -21.41
C ARG A 135 -5.56 4.93 -21.86
N THR A 136 -5.46 6.04 -21.11
CA THR A 136 -6.14 7.31 -21.39
C THR A 136 -5.16 8.44 -21.63
#